data_AF-A0A7W8EGK4-F1
#
_entry.id   AF-A0A7W8EGK4-F1
#
_cell.length_a   1.000
_cell.length_b   1.000
_cell.length_c   1.000
_cell.angle_alpha   90.00
_cell.angle_beta   90.00
_cell.angle_gamma   90.00
#
_symmetry.space_group_name_H-M   'P 1'
#
loop_
_entity.id
_entity.type
_entity.pdbx_description
1 polymer ?
#
loop_
_entity_poly.entity_id
_entity_poly.type
_entity_poly.pdbx_seq_one_letter_code
_entity_poly.pdbx_strand_id
1 'polypeptide(L)'
;MTDDEAPPTPAEMLRLIEEQQTAAMRRFIPDPLLMYVPWGVAWFVGFGTLFLGQGLAGDGNGLLPITWQVGLAVLWATQIIAFVFMIIALLRAGGHIKGESEARGAMYGLAWFIGFNAMGILATRFVPLLPQDTIGPFYTSLFMLVAGLLYMAGGAVYRLWPQFLLGVWVVVVDVVGTVLGGGWIYLLLAVLGGGGAVTTGLWLRRHR
;
A
#
# COMPACT_ATOMS: atom_id res chain seq x y z
N MET A 1 -49.70 -4.81 -28.41
CA MET A 1 -49.62 -4.78 -26.93
C MET A 1 -48.39 -3.97 -26.60
N THR A 2 -48.65 -2.77 -26.11
CA THR A 2 -47.67 -1.77 -25.67
C THR A 2 -47.28 -2.08 -24.25
N ASP A 3 -46.05 -2.53 -24.01
CA ASP A 3 -45.46 -2.40 -22.69
C ASP A 3 -44.81 -1.01 -22.64
N ASP A 4 -45.57 -0.05 -22.09
CA ASP A 4 -45.02 1.21 -21.58
C ASP A 4 -44.09 0.84 -20.42
N GLU A 5 -42.81 0.68 -20.71
CA GLU A 5 -41.76 0.65 -19.70
C GLU A 5 -41.77 2.02 -19.00
N ALA A 6 -42.43 2.07 -17.85
CA ALA A 6 -42.50 3.28 -17.04
C ALA A 6 -41.06 3.83 -16.84
N PRO A 7 -40.83 5.14 -17.03
CA PRO A 7 -39.49 5.70 -16.93
C PRO A 7 -38.91 5.38 -15.55
N PRO A 8 -37.65 4.88 -15.48
CA PRO A 8 -37.04 4.43 -14.24
C PRO A 8 -37.07 5.55 -13.21
N THR A 9 -37.42 5.18 -11.97
CA THR A 9 -37.54 6.16 -10.89
C THR A 9 -36.19 6.85 -10.64
N PRO A 10 -36.17 8.08 -10.10
CA PRO A 10 -34.91 8.77 -9.76
C PRO A 10 -33.98 7.94 -8.88
N ALA A 11 -34.52 7.11 -7.99
CA ALA A 11 -33.76 6.20 -7.14
C ALA A 11 -33.13 5.03 -7.92
N GLU A 12 -33.85 4.46 -8.89
CA GLU A 12 -33.34 3.41 -9.77
C GLU A 12 -32.30 3.95 -10.74
N MET A 13 -32.50 5.16 -11.27
CA MET A 13 -31.51 5.88 -12.06
C MET A 13 -30.24 6.18 -11.26
N LEU A 14 -30.35 6.62 -10.01
CA LEU A 14 -29.21 6.81 -9.09
C LEU A 14 -28.48 5.50 -8.84
N ARG A 15 -29.21 4.42 -8.57
CA ARG A 15 -28.62 3.10 -8.34
C ARG A 15 -27.90 2.59 -9.59
N LEU A 16 -28.48 2.78 -10.78
CA LEU A 16 -27.84 2.47 -12.06
C LEU A 16 -26.58 3.31 -12.30
N ILE A 17 -26.60 4.60 -11.99
CA ILE A 17 -25.41 5.47 -12.08
C ILE A 17 -24.33 5.01 -11.11
N GLU A 18 -24.67 4.69 -9.86
CA GLU A 18 -23.73 4.16 -8.87
C GLU A 18 -23.15 2.80 -9.29
N GLU A 19 -23.99 1.89 -9.80
CA GLU A 19 -23.59 0.58 -10.31
C GLU A 19 -22.68 0.72 -11.55
N GLN A 20 -23.01 1.62 -12.48
CA GLN A 20 -22.20 1.88 -13.67
C GLN A 20 -20.88 2.60 -13.35
N GLN A 21 -20.88 3.55 -12.42
CA GLN A 21 -19.65 4.18 -11.92
C GLN A 21 -18.75 3.16 -11.23
N THR A 22 -19.33 2.28 -10.41
CA THR A 22 -18.59 1.19 -9.75
C THR A 22 -18.03 0.20 -10.77
N ALA A 23 -18.80 -0.16 -11.80
CA ALA A 23 -18.38 -1.04 -12.88
C ALA A 23 -17.31 -0.41 -13.80
N ALA A 24 -17.42 0.88 -14.09
CA ALA A 24 -16.43 1.66 -14.84
C ALA A 24 -15.11 1.74 -14.05
N MET A 25 -15.17 2.01 -12.74
CA MET A 25 -13.98 2.00 -11.87
C MET A 25 -13.28 0.63 -11.88
N ARG A 26 -14.05 -0.46 -11.87
CA ARG A 26 -13.51 -1.84 -11.95
C ARG A 26 -12.84 -2.14 -13.29
N ARG A 27 -13.32 -1.57 -14.41
CA ARG A 27 -12.66 -1.67 -15.72
C ARG A 27 -11.35 -0.88 -15.82
N PHE A 28 -11.13 0.09 -14.94
CA PHE A 28 -9.90 0.88 -14.86
C PHE A 28 -8.86 0.33 -13.89
N ILE A 29 -9.14 -0.77 -13.17
CA ILE A 29 -8.13 -1.41 -12.32
C ILE A 29 -7.04 -1.96 -13.26
N PRO A 30 -5.80 -1.41 -13.23
CA PRO A 30 -4.70 -1.93 -14.02
C PRO A 30 -4.53 -3.42 -13.73
N ASP A 31 -3.96 -4.18 -14.67
CA ASP A 31 -3.63 -5.60 -14.46
C ASP A 31 -3.09 -5.81 -13.03
N PRO A 32 -3.74 -6.64 -12.19
CA PRO A 32 -3.33 -6.87 -10.81
C PRO A 32 -1.85 -7.20 -10.67
N LEU A 33 -1.24 -7.82 -11.68
CA LEU A 33 0.20 -8.04 -11.75
C LEU A 33 1.00 -6.73 -11.75
N LEU A 34 0.62 -5.76 -12.58
CA LEU A 34 1.27 -4.45 -12.65
C LEU A 34 1.00 -3.59 -11.41
N MET A 35 -0.09 -3.87 -10.68
CA MET A 35 -0.46 -3.11 -9.49
C MET A 35 0.14 -3.67 -8.20
N TYR A 36 0.30 -4.99 -8.05
CA TYR A 36 0.78 -5.61 -6.81
C TYR A 36 2.23 -6.11 -6.88
N VAL A 37 2.72 -6.56 -8.04
CA VAL A 37 4.07 -7.14 -8.14
C VAL A 37 5.17 -6.10 -7.92
N PRO A 38 5.14 -4.89 -8.51
CA PRO A 38 6.20 -3.91 -8.27
C PRO A 38 6.34 -3.55 -6.78
N TRP A 39 5.22 -3.40 -6.08
CA TRP A 39 5.19 -3.13 -4.64
C TRP A 39 5.67 -4.33 -3.82
N GLY A 40 5.24 -5.54 -4.17
CA GLY A 40 5.69 -6.76 -3.53
C GLY A 40 7.21 -6.95 -3.65
N VAL A 41 7.76 -6.73 -4.86
CA VAL A 41 9.21 -6.78 -5.10
C VAL A 41 9.93 -5.67 -4.33
N ALA A 42 9.39 -4.45 -4.33
CA ALA A 42 10.00 -3.33 -3.62
C ALA A 42 10.10 -3.59 -2.11
N TRP A 43 9.04 -4.10 -1.50
CA TRP A 43 9.04 -4.44 -0.09
C TRP A 43 9.96 -5.63 0.21
N PHE A 44 9.92 -6.67 -0.62
CA PHE A 44 10.78 -7.84 -0.45
C PHE A 44 12.27 -7.45 -0.48
N VAL A 45 12.67 -6.64 -1.46
CA VAL A 45 14.06 -6.21 -1.62
C VAL A 45 14.44 -5.16 -0.58
N GLY A 46 13.61 -4.13 -0.39
CA GLY A 46 13.90 -3.02 0.53
C GLY A 46 13.97 -3.47 1.99
N PHE A 47 12.93 -4.13 2.49
CA PHE A 47 12.92 -4.64 3.86
C PHE A 47 13.84 -5.84 4.05
N GLY A 48 14.01 -6.67 3.01
CA GLY A 48 14.99 -7.75 3.03
C GLY A 48 16.42 -7.21 3.21
N THR A 49 16.76 -6.12 2.52
CA THR A 49 18.07 -5.45 2.67
C THR A 49 18.26 -4.89 4.08
N LEU A 50 17.22 -4.24 4.63
CA LEU A 50 17.25 -3.75 6.02
C LEU A 50 17.44 -4.90 7.01
N PHE A 51 16.70 -6.00 6.85
CA PHE A 51 16.84 -7.18 7.69
C PHE A 51 18.24 -7.80 7.59
N LEU A 52 18.80 -7.90 6.38
CA LEU A 52 20.14 -8.46 6.17
C LEU A 52 21.24 -7.63 6.83
N GLY A 53 21.05 -6.31 6.96
CA GLY A 53 21.97 -5.43 7.70
C GLY A 53 21.72 -5.40 9.21
N GLN A 54 20.46 -5.43 9.65
CA GLN A 54 20.10 -5.26 11.07
C GLN A 54 20.07 -6.58 11.86
N GLY A 55 19.88 -7.71 11.19
CA GLY A 55 19.69 -9.02 11.84
C GLY A 55 18.40 -9.10 12.65
N LEU A 56 18.15 -10.25 13.27
CA LEU A 56 16.95 -10.45 14.12
C LEU A 56 16.98 -9.58 15.39
N ALA A 57 18.17 -9.40 15.98
CA ALA A 57 18.35 -8.59 17.17
C ALA A 57 18.10 -7.09 16.91
N GLY A 58 18.26 -6.62 15.67
CA GLY A 58 18.10 -5.21 15.32
C GLY A 58 19.29 -4.33 15.75
N ASP A 59 20.45 -4.93 16.01
CA ASP A 59 21.65 -4.27 16.55
C ASP A 59 22.67 -3.88 15.48
N GLY A 60 22.36 -4.13 14.20
CA GLY A 60 23.27 -3.87 13.08
C GLY A 60 24.30 -4.98 12.83
N ASN A 61 24.23 -6.10 13.57
CA ASN A 61 25.06 -7.28 13.34
C ASN A 61 24.33 -8.31 12.47
N GLY A 62 23.77 -7.85 11.35
CA GLY A 62 23.09 -8.70 10.38
C GLY A 62 24.02 -9.65 9.62
N LEU A 63 23.42 -10.46 8.74
CA LEU A 63 24.14 -11.43 7.91
C LEU A 63 25.11 -10.78 6.92
N LEU A 64 24.86 -9.52 6.54
CA LEU A 64 25.67 -8.75 5.61
C LEU A 64 26.09 -7.42 6.25
N PRO A 65 27.30 -6.91 5.94
CA PRO A 65 27.80 -5.64 6.47
C PRO A 65 27.14 -4.44 5.76
N ILE A 66 25.83 -4.30 5.91
CA ILE A 66 25.02 -3.25 5.28
C ILE A 66 24.70 -2.19 6.33
N THR A 67 25.11 -0.95 6.07
CA THR A 67 24.76 0.17 6.96
C THR A 67 23.28 0.52 6.83
N TRP A 68 22.73 1.11 7.88
CA TRP A 68 21.34 1.58 7.90
C TRP A 68 21.02 2.51 6.72
N GLN A 69 21.92 3.43 6.39
CA GLN A 69 21.76 4.38 5.29
C GLN A 69 21.67 3.69 3.93
N VAL A 70 22.49 2.65 3.71
CA VAL A 70 22.45 1.87 2.47
C VAL A 70 21.14 1.08 2.37
N GLY A 71 20.71 0.44 3.45
CA GLY A 71 19.43 -0.27 3.50
C GLY A 71 18.24 0.66 3.21
N LEU A 72 18.22 1.85 3.80
CA LEU A 72 17.21 2.87 3.50
C LEU A 72 17.27 3.36 2.05
N ALA A 73 18.47 3.57 1.50
CA ALA A 73 18.62 3.98 0.11
C ALA A 73 18.04 2.95 -0.86
N VAL A 74 18.27 1.65 -0.60
CA VAL A 74 17.70 0.55 -1.38
C VAL A 74 16.18 0.50 -1.24
N LEU A 75 15.65 0.64 -0.02
CA LEU A 75 14.21 0.71 0.21
C LEU A 75 13.58 1.88 -0.59
N TRP A 76 14.10 3.09 -0.45
CA TRP A 76 13.57 4.25 -1.19
C TRP A 76 13.69 4.10 -2.71
N ALA A 77 14.82 3.59 -3.20
CA ALA A 77 15.02 3.38 -4.64
C ALA A 77 13.98 2.40 -5.21
N THR A 78 13.74 1.28 -4.53
CA THR A 78 12.75 0.29 -4.96
C THR A 78 11.32 0.83 -4.89
N GLN A 79 11.00 1.63 -3.88
CA GLN A 79 9.71 2.33 -3.77
C GLN A 79 9.50 3.30 -4.94
N ILE A 80 10.50 4.11 -5.29
CA ILE A 80 10.44 5.02 -6.44
C ILE A 80 10.21 4.24 -7.73
N ILE A 81 10.90 3.12 -7.93
CA ILE A 81 10.70 2.25 -9.10
C ILE A 81 9.26 1.75 -9.15
N ALA A 82 8.70 1.25 -8.04
CA ALA A 82 7.31 0.81 -7.98
C ALA A 82 6.31 1.94 -8.30
N PHE A 83 6.55 3.15 -7.79
CA PHE A 83 5.78 4.35 -8.13
C PHE A 83 5.84 4.68 -9.62
N VAL A 84 7.01 4.60 -10.25
CA VAL A 84 7.16 4.83 -11.69
C VAL A 84 6.32 3.82 -12.50
N PHE A 85 6.35 2.54 -12.13
CA PHE A 85 5.49 1.53 -12.76
C PHE A 85 4.01 1.85 -12.60
N MET A 86 3.60 2.30 -11.41
CA MET A 86 2.21 2.71 -11.13
C MET A 86 1.79 3.90 -11.99
N ILE A 87 2.63 4.94 -12.11
CA ILE A 87 2.36 6.11 -12.95
C ILE A 87 2.23 5.69 -14.42
N ILE A 88 3.15 4.86 -14.93
CA ILE A 88 3.09 4.35 -16.29
C ILE A 88 1.80 3.55 -16.53
N ALA A 89 1.40 2.70 -15.57
CA ALA A 89 0.17 1.93 -15.66
C ALA A 89 -1.07 2.84 -15.69
N LEU A 90 -1.10 3.88 -14.84
CA LEU A 90 -2.18 4.86 -14.79
C LEU A 90 -2.29 5.67 -16.09
N LEU A 91 -1.16 6.14 -16.63
CA LEU A 91 -1.11 6.87 -17.90
C LEU A 91 -1.56 6.00 -19.08
N ARG A 92 -1.16 4.72 -19.11
CA ARG A 92 -1.59 3.75 -20.13
C ARG A 92 -3.08 3.39 -20.02
N ALA A 93 -3.65 3.44 -18.83
CA ALA A 93 -5.07 3.18 -18.61
C ALA A 93 -5.98 4.28 -19.18
N GLY A 94 -5.44 5.43 -19.60
CA GLY A 94 -6.13 6.40 -20.46
C GLY A 94 -7.41 7.05 -19.89
N GLY A 95 -7.66 6.92 -18.59
CA GLY A 95 -8.94 7.31 -17.98
C GLY A 95 -9.02 8.78 -17.58
N HIS A 96 -9.63 9.63 -18.41
CA HIS A 96 -10.17 10.91 -17.96
C HIS A 96 -11.37 10.66 -17.04
N ILE A 97 -11.12 10.50 -15.74
CA ILE A 97 -12.17 10.49 -14.72
C ILE A 97 -12.59 11.95 -14.50
N LYS A 98 -13.66 12.40 -15.17
CA LYS A 98 -14.25 13.74 -14.92
C LYS A 98 -15.48 13.60 -14.04
N GLY A 99 -15.58 14.42 -12.98
CA GLY A 99 -16.79 14.54 -12.13
C GLY A 99 -16.57 14.21 -10.65
N GLU A 100 -17.62 13.79 -9.94
CA GLU A 100 -17.62 13.54 -8.47
C GLU A 100 -16.58 12.50 -8.00
N SER A 101 -16.20 11.58 -8.89
CA SER A 101 -15.11 10.62 -8.68
C SER A 101 -13.72 11.29 -8.60
N GLU A 102 -13.55 12.48 -9.16
CA GLU A 102 -12.31 13.28 -9.09
C GLU A 102 -12.10 13.83 -7.68
N ALA A 103 -13.16 14.31 -7.03
CA ALA A 103 -13.10 14.83 -5.67
C ALA A 103 -12.75 13.73 -4.65
N ARG A 104 -13.37 12.54 -4.75
CA ARG A 104 -13.03 11.38 -3.90
C ARG A 104 -11.58 10.93 -4.11
N GLY A 105 -11.13 10.88 -5.37
CA GLY A 105 -9.74 10.62 -5.74
C GLY A 105 -8.76 11.61 -5.14
N ALA A 106 -9.05 12.91 -5.28
CA ALA A 106 -8.24 14.00 -4.75
C ALA A 106 -8.18 13.99 -3.22
N MET A 107 -9.31 13.80 -2.53
CA MET A 107 -9.36 13.69 -1.06
C MET A 107 -8.54 12.49 -0.58
N TYR A 108 -8.66 11.34 -1.25
CA TYR A 108 -7.89 10.15 -0.90
C TYR A 108 -6.38 10.38 -1.13
N GLY A 109 -5.98 10.92 -2.28
CA GLY A 109 -4.58 11.26 -2.54
C GLY A 109 -4.03 12.30 -1.56
N LEU A 110 -4.83 13.30 -1.19
CA LEU A 110 -4.47 14.29 -0.17
C LEU A 110 -4.32 13.65 1.20
N ALA A 111 -5.15 12.67 1.56
CA ALA A 111 -5.02 11.93 2.81
C ALA A 111 -3.69 11.15 2.87
N TRP A 112 -3.23 10.57 1.75
CA TRP A 112 -1.89 9.97 1.66
C TRP A 112 -0.79 10.99 1.92
N PHE A 113 -0.84 12.12 1.23
CA PHE A 113 0.17 13.17 1.38
C PHE A 113 0.19 13.74 2.80
N ILE A 114 -0.95 14.18 3.32
CA ILE A 114 -1.07 14.76 4.66
C ILE A 114 -0.70 13.72 5.72
N GLY A 115 -1.17 12.47 5.59
CA GLY A 115 -0.92 11.41 6.57
C GLY A 115 0.57 11.15 6.77
N PHE A 116 1.32 10.98 5.69
CA PHE A 116 2.78 10.76 5.80
C PHE A 116 3.55 12.01 6.23
N ASN A 117 3.16 13.20 5.79
CA ASN A 117 3.82 14.43 6.24
C ASN A 117 3.57 14.70 7.73
N ALA A 118 2.33 14.55 8.20
CA ALA A 118 1.97 14.69 9.60
C ALA A 118 2.71 13.67 10.46
N MET A 119 2.75 12.41 10.03
CA MET A 119 3.55 11.36 10.66
C MET A 119 5.04 11.74 10.76
N GLY A 120 5.64 12.20 9.67
CA GLY A 120 7.05 12.61 9.65
C GLY A 120 7.34 13.76 10.61
N ILE A 121 6.50 14.81 10.58
CA ILE A 121 6.61 15.97 11.49
C ILE A 121 6.50 15.52 12.95
N LEU A 122 5.49 14.71 13.28
CA LEU A 122 5.31 14.20 14.63
C LEU A 122 6.51 13.36 15.08
N ALA A 123 7.03 12.49 14.20
CA ALA A 123 8.19 11.67 14.51
C ALA A 123 9.42 12.52 14.89
N THR A 124 9.64 13.68 14.28
CA THR A 124 10.75 14.58 14.66
C THR A 124 10.72 15.02 16.13
N ARG A 125 9.54 15.03 16.76
CA ARG A 125 9.39 15.40 18.18
C ARG A 125 9.71 14.25 19.13
N PHE A 126 9.42 13.01 18.73
CA PHE A 126 9.55 11.84 19.61
C PHE A 126 10.84 11.07 19.41
N VAL A 127 11.42 11.08 18.20
CA VAL A 127 12.65 10.34 17.87
C VAL A 127 13.84 10.69 18.77
N PRO A 128 14.07 11.96 19.16
CA PRO A 128 15.16 12.27 20.10
C PRO A 128 15.00 11.66 21.50
N LEU A 129 13.80 11.17 21.85
CA LEU A 129 13.49 10.56 23.14
C LEU A 129 13.63 9.02 23.12
N LEU A 130 13.85 8.43 21.94
CA LEU A 130 13.88 6.98 21.76
C LEU A 130 15.32 6.42 21.86
N PRO A 131 15.49 5.22 22.43
CA PRO A 131 16.73 4.44 22.29
C PRO A 131 17.09 4.22 20.81
N GLN A 132 18.38 4.29 20.47
CA GLN A 132 18.84 4.28 19.06
C GLN A 132 18.40 3.04 18.27
N ASP A 133 18.38 1.88 18.91
CA ASP A 133 17.93 0.58 18.39
C ASP A 133 16.43 0.53 18.07
N THR A 134 15.63 1.40 18.69
CA THR A 134 14.17 1.45 18.47
C THR A 134 13.73 2.47 17.41
N ILE A 135 14.59 3.42 17.03
CA ILE A 135 14.25 4.49 16.08
C ILE A 135 13.85 3.92 14.71
N GLY A 136 14.64 2.99 14.18
CA GLY A 136 14.37 2.35 12.88
C GLY A 136 13.03 1.61 12.85
N PRO A 137 12.78 0.68 13.79
CA PRO A 137 11.51 -0.02 13.91
C PRO A 137 10.32 0.92 14.13
N PHE A 138 10.49 1.94 14.98
CA PHE A 138 9.45 2.94 15.23
C PHE A 138 9.03 3.68 13.96
N TYR A 139 9.99 4.18 13.17
CA TYR A 139 9.70 4.85 11.91
C TYR A 139 9.02 3.93 10.90
N THR A 140 9.50 2.69 10.82
CA THR A 140 8.96 1.70 9.89
C THR A 140 7.53 1.35 10.24
N SER A 141 7.26 1.12 11.53
CA SER A 141 5.92 0.79 12.00
C SER A 141 4.95 1.95 11.80
N LEU A 142 5.34 3.16 12.19
CA LEU A 142 4.46 4.31 12.02
C LEU A 142 4.15 4.59 10.54
N PHE A 143 5.11 4.36 9.64
CA PHE A 143 4.89 4.47 8.20
C PHE A 143 3.94 3.37 7.69
N MET A 144 4.14 2.12 8.09
CA MET A 144 3.31 0.99 7.66
C MET A 144 1.89 1.05 8.24
N LEU A 145 1.73 1.54 9.47
CA LEU A 145 0.43 1.80 10.08
C LEU A 145 -0.36 2.82 9.27
N VAL A 146 0.25 3.96 8.92
CA VAL A 146 -0.39 4.98 8.08
C VAL A 146 -0.76 4.40 6.71
N ALA A 147 0.15 3.67 6.06
CA ALA A 147 -0.12 3.02 4.78
C ALA A 147 -1.28 2.03 4.85
N GLY A 148 -1.31 1.16 5.88
CA GLY A 148 -2.36 0.17 6.08
C GLY A 148 -3.73 0.78 6.35
N LEU A 149 -3.80 1.82 7.19
CA LEU A 149 -5.01 2.59 7.44
C LEU A 149 -5.53 3.27 6.18
N LEU A 150 -4.65 3.82 5.36
CA LEU A 150 -5.04 4.41 4.09
C LEU A 150 -5.50 3.36 3.08
N TYR A 151 -4.89 2.18 3.02
CA TYR A 151 -5.43 1.08 2.22
C TYR A 151 -6.83 0.67 2.68
N MET A 152 -7.07 0.56 3.99
CA MET A 152 -8.42 0.31 4.53
C MET A 152 -9.39 1.43 4.15
N ALA A 153 -9.01 2.70 4.31
CA ALA A 153 -9.84 3.83 3.93
C ALA A 153 -10.17 3.83 2.44
N GLY A 154 -9.19 3.58 1.56
CA GLY A 154 -9.41 3.44 0.12
C GLY A 154 -10.34 2.28 -0.21
N GLY A 155 -10.13 1.11 0.41
CA GLY A 155 -11.00 -0.04 0.27
C GLY A 155 -12.44 0.24 0.71
N ALA A 156 -12.64 1.01 1.78
CA ALA A 156 -13.96 1.42 2.24
C ALA A 156 -14.62 2.45 1.30
N VAL A 157 -13.88 3.49 0.89
CA VAL A 157 -14.36 4.58 0.01
C VAL A 157 -14.76 4.05 -1.37
N TYR A 158 -13.96 3.15 -1.95
CA TYR A 158 -14.20 2.57 -3.28
C TYR A 158 -14.92 1.21 -3.24
N ARG A 159 -15.31 0.73 -2.05
CA ARG A 159 -15.92 -0.60 -1.83
C ARG A 159 -15.12 -1.75 -2.44
N LEU A 160 -13.80 -1.70 -2.31
CA LEU A 160 -12.84 -2.70 -2.78
C LEU A 160 -12.34 -3.53 -1.60
N TRP A 161 -13.04 -4.63 -1.31
CA TRP A 161 -12.66 -5.60 -0.27
C TRP A 161 -11.20 -6.08 -0.37
N PRO A 162 -10.64 -6.40 -1.55
CA PRO A 162 -9.24 -6.80 -1.64
C PRO A 162 -8.27 -5.74 -1.11
N GLN A 163 -8.54 -4.45 -1.38
CA GLN A 163 -7.72 -3.35 -0.87
C GLN A 163 -7.90 -3.15 0.63
N PHE A 164 -9.14 -3.29 1.13
CA PHE A 164 -9.42 -3.21 2.56
C PHE A 164 -8.68 -4.31 3.34
N LEU A 165 -8.81 -5.56 2.89
CA LEU A 165 -8.17 -6.72 3.51
C LEU A 165 -6.64 -6.63 3.41
N LEU A 166 -6.10 -6.08 2.32
CA LEU A 166 -4.67 -5.79 2.21
C LEU A 166 -4.23 -4.79 3.29
N GLY A 167 -5.00 -3.73 3.52
CA GLY A 167 -4.71 -2.78 4.60
C GLY A 167 -4.72 -3.43 5.99
N VAL A 168 -5.72 -4.29 6.27
CA VAL A 168 -5.77 -5.09 7.50
C VAL A 168 -4.54 -5.97 7.63
N TRP A 169 -4.17 -6.68 6.58
CA TRP A 169 -3.00 -7.55 6.55
C TRP A 169 -1.71 -6.80 6.85
N VAL A 170 -1.50 -5.64 6.21
CA VAL A 170 -0.33 -4.78 6.45
C VAL A 170 -0.25 -4.37 7.91
N VAL A 171 -1.36 -3.91 8.51
CA VAL A 171 -1.39 -3.53 9.93
C VAL A 171 -1.12 -4.72 10.85
N VAL A 172 -1.67 -5.90 10.56
CA VAL A 172 -1.41 -7.10 11.38
C VAL A 172 0.06 -7.49 11.31
N VAL A 173 0.65 -7.55 10.11
CA VAL A 173 2.08 -7.88 9.93
C VAL A 173 2.96 -6.85 10.64
N ASP A 174 2.61 -5.57 10.52
CA ASP A 174 3.32 -4.47 11.17
C ASP A 174 3.29 -4.61 12.70
N VAL A 175 2.09 -4.75 13.29
CA VAL A 175 1.92 -4.90 14.74
C VAL A 175 2.66 -6.13 15.26
N VAL A 176 2.54 -7.27 14.60
CA VAL A 176 3.25 -8.51 15.00
C VAL A 176 4.75 -8.29 14.94
N GLY A 177 5.27 -7.71 13.85
CA GLY A 177 6.71 -7.44 13.71
C GLY A 177 7.26 -6.45 14.73
N THR A 178 6.51 -5.39 15.02
CA THR A 178 6.87 -4.39 16.03
C THR A 178 6.87 -4.97 17.44
N VAL A 179 5.85 -5.76 17.79
CA VAL A 179 5.74 -6.39 19.12
C VAL A 179 6.85 -7.41 19.36
N LEU A 180 7.28 -8.15 18.33
CA LEU A 180 8.41 -9.08 18.43
C LEU A 180 9.76 -8.36 18.62
N GLY A 181 9.85 -7.08 18.26
CA GLY A 181 11.02 -6.23 18.46
C GLY A 181 12.18 -6.51 17.50
N GLY A 182 13.24 -5.71 17.61
CA GLY A 182 14.46 -5.85 16.80
C GLY A 182 14.18 -5.79 15.30
N GLY A 183 14.77 -6.71 14.54
CA GLY A 183 14.61 -6.79 13.08
C GLY A 183 13.42 -7.62 12.59
N TRP A 184 12.57 -8.14 13.49
CA TRP A 184 11.40 -8.93 13.09
C TRP A 184 10.45 -8.17 12.18
N ILE A 185 10.26 -6.89 12.42
CA ILE A 185 9.44 -6.01 11.56
C ILE A 185 9.94 -6.00 10.11
N TYR A 186 11.25 -5.92 9.89
CA TYR A 186 11.83 -5.93 8.55
C TYR A 186 11.66 -7.29 7.87
N LEU A 187 11.91 -8.38 8.60
CA LEU A 187 11.75 -9.72 8.04
C LEU A 187 10.29 -10.00 7.64
N LEU A 188 9.35 -9.69 8.51
CA LEU A 188 7.94 -9.97 8.27
C LEU A 188 7.38 -9.10 7.15
N LEU A 189 7.74 -7.81 7.08
CA LEU A 189 7.36 -6.95 5.96
C LEU A 189 7.97 -7.42 4.63
N ALA A 190 9.22 -7.90 4.65
CA ALA A 190 9.86 -8.47 3.46
C ALA A 190 9.12 -9.73 2.98
N VAL A 191 8.87 -10.68 3.88
CA VAL A 191 8.33 -12.01 3.52
C VAL A 191 6.81 -12.00 3.39
N LEU A 192 6.09 -11.57 4.42
CA LEU A 192 4.62 -11.60 4.48
C LEU A 192 3.99 -10.43 3.73
N GLY A 193 4.67 -9.29 3.69
CA GLY A 193 4.29 -8.17 2.81
C GLY A 193 4.73 -8.42 1.37
N GLY A 194 6.05 -8.35 1.14
CA GLY A 194 6.64 -8.41 -0.20
C GLY A 194 6.50 -9.78 -0.88
N GLY A 195 7.01 -10.84 -0.24
CA GLY A 195 6.99 -12.20 -0.78
C GLY A 195 5.57 -12.75 -0.97
N GLY A 196 4.65 -12.47 -0.04
CA GLY A 196 3.24 -12.81 -0.15
C GLY A 196 2.55 -12.17 -1.37
N ALA A 197 2.85 -10.90 -1.66
CA ALA A 197 2.31 -10.21 -2.83
C ALA A 197 2.86 -10.79 -4.15
N VAL A 198 4.16 -11.11 -4.22
CA VAL A 198 4.79 -11.68 -5.42
C VAL A 198 4.23 -13.08 -5.73
N THR A 199 4.14 -13.95 -4.72
CA THR A 199 3.61 -15.32 -4.89
C THR A 199 2.15 -15.31 -5.33
N THR A 200 1.32 -14.45 -4.73
CA THR A 200 -0.10 -14.26 -5.11
C THR A 200 -0.24 -13.80 -6.56
N GLY A 201 0.56 -12.81 -6.99
CA GLY A 201 0.55 -12.34 -8.38
C GLY A 201 0.93 -13.43 -9.38
N LEU A 202 1.96 -14.22 -9.08
CA LEU A 202 2.39 -15.33 -9.93
C LEU A 202 1.35 -16.46 -10.00
N TRP A 203 0.68 -16.77 -8.88
CA TRP A 203 -0.37 -17.78 -8.82
C TRP A 203 -1.58 -17.38 -9.68
N LEU A 204 -2.06 -16.13 -9.55
CA LEU A 204 -3.17 -15.62 -10.35
C LEU A 204 -2.87 -15.63 -11.86
N ARG A 205 -1.61 -15.39 -12.25
CA ARG A 205 -1.20 -15.47 -13.66
C ARG A 205 -1.25 -16.89 -14.22
N ARG A 206 -0.97 -17.89 -13.40
CA ARG A 206 -0.97 -19.31 -13.82
C ARG A 206 -2.36 -19.91 -13.92
N HIS A 207 -3.38 -19.24 -13.38
CA HIS A 207 -4.77 -19.72 -13.35
C HIS A 207 -5.74 -18.79 -14.08
N ARG A 208 -5.21 -17.90 -14.94
CA ARG A 208 -5.93 -17.22 -16.02
C ARG A 208 -5.61 -17.91 -17.33
#